data_AF-A0A3C0I206-F1
#
_entry.id   AF-A0A3C0I206-F1
#
_cell.length_a   1.000
_cell.length_b   1.000
_cell.length_c   1.000
_cell.angle_alpha   90.00
_cell.angle_beta   90.00
_cell.angle_gamma   90.00
#
_symmetry.space_group_name_H-M   'P 1'
#
loop_
_entity.id
_entity.type
_entity.pdbx_description
1 polymer ?
#
loop_
_entity_poly.entity_id
_entity_poly.type
_entity_poly.pdbx_seq_one_letter_code
_entity_poly.pdbx_strand_id
1 'polypeptide(L)'
;MMILSLLLILFILLNGMAYLHAFAMLNFVSQEKRTPSIESLSFWQKVEILLTGLNIPKPVNFATPDDIGLSYETHRFKVNSEVELEAWYIPHAQSKGIILMFHGYI
;
A
#
# COMPACT_ATOMS: atom_id res chain seq x y z
N MET A 1 -12.26 30.43 29.26
CA MET A 1 -11.89 30.68 27.84
C MET A 1 -10.57 30.03 27.47
N MET A 2 -9.46 30.28 28.19
CA MET A 2 -8.14 29.69 27.89
C MET A 2 -8.10 28.15 27.80
N ILE A 3 -8.74 27.45 28.74
CA ILE A 3 -8.79 25.97 28.74
C ILE A 3 -9.58 25.45 27.53
N LEU A 4 -10.70 26.09 27.19
CA LEU A 4 -11.53 25.69 26.05
C LEU A 4 -10.77 25.86 24.72
N SER A 5 -10.04 26.97 24.58
CA SER A 5 -9.18 27.22 23.41
C SER A 5 -8.07 26.18 23.30
N LEU A 6 -7.43 25.81 24.42
CA LEU A 6 -6.40 24.76 24.43
C LEU A 6 -6.95 23.39 24.02
N LEU A 7 -8.11 23.01 24.55
CA LEU A 7 -8.78 21.75 24.19
C LEU A 7 -9.18 21.72 22.71
N LEU A 8 -9.67 22.84 22.19
CA LEU A 8 -10.03 22.95 20.77
C LEU A 8 -8.80 22.80 19.87
N ILE A 9 -7.69 23.45 20.21
CA ILE A 9 -6.42 23.33 19.47
C ILE A 9 -5.94 21.88 19.48
N LEU A 10 -5.94 21.22 20.64
CA LEU A 10 -5.53 19.82 20.76
C LEU A 10 -6.43 18.89 19.92
N PHE A 11 -7.74 19.11 19.95
CA PHE A 11 -8.68 18.34 19.15
C PHE A 11 -8.39 18.47 17.65
N ILE A 12 -8.17 19.69 17.16
CA ILE A 12 -7.83 19.93 15.74
C ILE A 12 -6.53 19.24 15.36
N LEU A 13 -5.49 19.34 16.20
CA LEU A 13 -4.20 18.70 15.96
C LEU A 13 -4.32 17.17 15.90
N LEU A 14 -5.02 16.55 16.85
CA LEU A 14 -5.22 15.10 16.87
C LEU A 14 -5.98 14.61 15.64
N ASN A 15 -7.01 15.34 15.20
CA ASN A 15 -7.74 14.99 13.98
C ASN A 15 -6.88 15.18 12.72
N GLY A 16 -6.05 16.23 12.68
CA GLY A 16 -5.08 16.42 11.61
C GLY A 16 -4.08 15.27 11.51
N MET A 17 -3.54 14.82 12.64
CA MET A 17 -2.67 13.64 12.69
C MET A 17 -3.42 12.38 12.23
N ALA A 18 -4.63 12.13 12.74
CA ALA A 18 -5.43 10.99 12.31
C ALA A 18 -5.69 10.98 10.80
N TYR A 19 -5.94 12.16 10.20
CA TYR A 19 -6.08 12.33 8.76
C TYR A 19 -4.79 11.98 8.02
N LEU A 20 -3.64 12.50 8.45
CA LEU A 20 -2.35 12.21 7.82
C LEU A 20 -2.04 10.70 7.86
N HIS A 21 -2.28 10.06 8.99
CA HIS A 21 -2.11 8.60 9.13
C HIS A 21 -3.03 7.82 8.19
N ALA A 22 -4.32 8.18 8.12
CA ALA A 22 -5.26 7.54 7.20
C ALA A 22 -4.86 7.76 5.74
N PHE A 23 -4.47 8.97 5.38
CA PHE A 23 -4.01 9.31 4.03
C PHE A 23 -2.77 8.48 3.64
N ALA A 24 -1.79 8.37 4.54
CA ALA A 24 -0.58 7.62 4.32
C ALA A 24 -0.84 6.11 4.13
N MET A 25 -1.85 5.55 4.82
CA MET A 25 -2.24 4.14 4.67
C MET A 25 -2.97 3.84 3.35
N LEU A 26 -3.64 4.85 2.77
CA LEU A 26 -4.45 4.71 1.57
C LEU A 26 -3.71 5.06 0.27
N ASN A 27 -2.59 5.79 0.37
CA ASN A 27 -1.85 6.28 -0.78
C ASN A 27 -0.47 5.63 -0.82
N PHE A 28 -0.23 4.86 -1.87
CA PHE A 28 1.11 4.33 -2.12
C PHE A 28 2.05 5.45 -2.55
N VAL A 29 3.23 5.47 -1.95
CA VAL A 29 4.30 6.38 -2.37
C VAL A 29 5.19 5.72 -3.42
N SER A 30 5.73 6.51 -4.34
CA SER A 30 6.66 6.01 -5.38
C SER A 30 8.06 5.73 -4.86
N GLN A 31 8.37 6.08 -3.60
CA GLN A 31 9.71 5.88 -3.03
C GLN A 31 9.94 4.40 -2.70
N GLU A 32 11.11 3.86 -3.02
CA GLU A 32 11.44 2.44 -2.82
C GLU A 32 11.54 2.02 -1.34
N LYS A 33 11.76 2.98 -0.43
CA LYS A 33 12.04 2.67 0.99
C LYS A 33 10.75 2.60 1.80
N ARG A 34 10.29 1.38 2.06
CA ARG A 34 9.27 1.10 3.09
C ARG A 34 9.75 1.60 4.44
N THR A 35 8.82 2.15 5.22
CA THR A 35 9.10 2.46 6.62
C THR A 35 9.56 1.18 7.33
N PRO A 36 10.75 1.17 7.96
CA PRO A 36 11.25 0.01 8.70
C PRO A 36 10.29 -0.45 9.79
N SER A 37 10.48 -1.66 10.29
CA SER A 37 9.73 -2.13 11.46
C SER A 37 9.93 -1.16 12.63
N ILE A 38 8.89 -0.94 13.43
CA ILE A 38 8.88 0.09 14.47
C ILE A 38 10.03 -0.12 15.48
N GLU A 39 10.43 -1.37 15.72
CA GLU A 39 11.52 -1.75 16.61
C GLU A 39 12.88 -1.24 16.14
N SER A 40 13.08 -1.14 14.82
CA SER A 40 14.34 -0.72 14.21
C SER A 40 14.49 0.80 14.07
N LEU A 41 13.42 1.56 14.33
CA LEU A 41 13.42 3.01 14.17
C LEU A 41 14.13 3.72 15.33
N SER A 42 14.93 4.73 15.00
CA SER A 42 15.42 5.69 15.98
C SER A 42 14.26 6.47 16.62
N PHE A 43 14.52 7.07 17.79
CA PHE A 43 13.52 7.87 18.50
C PHE A 43 12.95 9.00 17.61
N TRP A 44 13.81 9.71 16.88
CA TRP A 44 13.38 10.81 16.01
C TRP A 44 12.52 10.35 14.84
N GLN A 45 12.85 9.20 14.24
CA GLN A 45 12.03 8.61 13.18
C GLN A 45 10.65 8.21 13.71
N LYS A 46 10.55 7.69 14.94
CA LYS A 46 9.27 7.38 15.58
C LYS A 46 8.42 8.64 15.77
N VAL A 47 9.02 9.72 16.25
CA VAL A 47 8.33 11.01 16.42
C VAL A 47 7.85 11.54 15.07
N GLU A 48 8.68 11.47 14.04
CA GLU A 48 8.31 11.89 12.69
C GLU A 48 7.11 11.11 12.18
N ILE A 49 7.16 9.78 12.19
CA ILE A 49 6.06 8.90 11.75
C ILE A 49 4.80 9.12 12.59
N LEU A 50 4.92 9.38 13.89
CA LEU A 50 3.76 9.73 14.71
C LEU A 50 3.07 11.01 14.23
N LEU A 51 3.83 12.00 13.74
CA LEU A 51 3.29 13.26 13.24
C LEU A 51 2.80 13.19 11.79
N THR A 52 3.43 12.37 10.93
CA THR A 52 3.20 12.38 9.47
C THR A 52 2.55 11.12 8.90
N GLY A 53 2.60 9.98 9.59
CA GLY A 53 2.15 8.68 9.08
C GLY A 53 3.28 7.82 8.51
N LEU A 54 2.92 6.65 7.97
CA LEU A 54 3.87 5.67 7.43
C LEU A 54 4.06 5.80 5.92
N ASN A 55 5.28 5.64 5.44
CA ASN A 55 5.55 5.45 4.01
C ASN A 55 5.34 3.99 3.62
N ILE A 56 4.34 3.75 2.76
CA ILE A 56 4.02 2.44 2.19
C ILE A 56 4.28 2.48 0.68
N PRO A 57 5.38 1.87 0.20
CA PRO A 57 5.66 1.80 -1.23
C PRO A 57 4.67 0.87 -1.91
N LYS A 58 4.38 1.14 -3.17
CA LYS A 58 3.62 0.21 -4.00
C LYS A 58 4.39 -1.13 -4.10
N PRO A 59 3.76 -2.29 -3.81
CA PRO A 59 4.40 -3.58 -4.04
C PRO A 59 4.77 -3.73 -5.51
N VAL A 60 5.98 -4.24 -5.77
CA VAL A 60 6.45 -4.56 -7.12
C VAL A 60 6.71 -6.06 -7.20
N ASN A 61 6.37 -6.64 -8.36
CA ASN A 61 6.61 -8.05 -8.61
C ASN A 61 8.11 -8.25 -8.90
N PHE A 62 8.80 -9.02 -8.05
CA PHE A 62 10.21 -9.39 -8.26
C PHE A 62 10.39 -10.80 -8.84
N ALA A 63 9.30 -11.55 -8.97
CA ALA A 63 9.25 -12.89 -9.55
C ALA A 63 8.00 -13.00 -10.43
N THR A 64 8.03 -13.96 -11.34
CA THR A 64 7.02 -14.28 -12.34
C THR A 64 6.76 -15.79 -12.35
N PRO A 65 5.69 -16.27 -13.01
CA PRO A 65 5.45 -17.71 -13.13
C PRO A 65 6.60 -18.45 -13.86
N ASP A 66 7.35 -17.77 -14.73
CA ASP A 66 8.48 -18.38 -15.45
C ASP A 66 9.64 -18.75 -14.51
N ASP A 67 9.84 -18.02 -13.42
CA ASP A 67 10.87 -18.32 -12.41
C ASP A 67 10.65 -19.67 -11.71
N ILE A 68 9.44 -20.22 -11.79
CA ILE A 68 9.08 -21.55 -11.30
C ILE A 68 8.73 -22.53 -12.44
N GLY A 69 9.08 -22.19 -13.69
CA GLY A 69 8.92 -23.05 -14.87
C GLY A 69 7.51 -23.11 -15.44
N LEU A 70 6.66 -22.11 -15.16
CA LEU A 70 5.30 -22.02 -15.73
C LEU A 70 5.26 -21.03 -16.89
N SER A 71 4.82 -21.50 -18.06
CA SER A 71 4.45 -20.58 -19.16
C SER A 71 3.24 -19.74 -18.77
N TYR A 72 3.29 -18.45 -19.09
CA TYR A 72 2.20 -17.52 -18.79
C TYR A 72 2.11 -16.40 -19.83
N GLU A 73 0.95 -15.75 -19.88
CA GLU A 73 0.71 -14.54 -20.65
C GLU A 73 0.35 -13.40 -19.71
N THR A 74 0.80 -12.18 -20.02
CA THR A 74 0.38 -10.98 -19.28
C THR A 74 -0.82 -10.36 -19.96
N HIS A 75 -1.94 -10.30 -19.26
CA HIS A 75 -3.17 -9.65 -19.72
C HIS A 75 -3.33 -8.32 -19.01
N ARG A 76 -3.72 -7.27 -19.74
CA ARG A 76 -3.95 -5.92 -19.23
C ARG A 76 -5.41 -5.52 -19.43
N PHE A 77 -6.05 -5.03 -18.39
CA PHE A 77 -7.45 -4.63 -18.39
C PHE A 77 -7.56 -3.16 -18.00
N LYS A 78 -8.01 -2.33 -18.94
CA LYS A 78 -8.26 -0.91 -18.67
C LYS A 78 -9.57 -0.75 -17.91
N VAL A 79 -9.51 -0.21 -16.70
CA VAL A 79 -10.70 0.07 -15.88
C VAL A 79 -11.24 1.46 -16.19
N ASN A 80 -10.34 2.46 -16.28
CA ASN A 80 -10.66 3.83 -16.66
C ASN A 80 -9.41 4.53 -17.26
N SER A 81 -9.41 5.86 -17.37
CA SER A 81 -8.28 6.63 -17.92
C SER A 81 -7.00 6.57 -17.08
N GLU A 82 -7.11 6.29 -15.78
CA GLU A 82 -6.02 6.37 -14.80
C GLU A 82 -5.62 5.00 -14.25
N VAL A 83 -6.50 3.99 -14.35
CA VAL A 83 -6.31 2.67 -13.75
C VAL A 83 -6.31 1.58 -14.82
N GLU A 84 -5.23 0.81 -14.85
CA GLU A 84 -5.06 -0.43 -15.59
C GLU A 84 -4.71 -1.56 -14.60
N LEU A 85 -5.37 -2.70 -14.76
CA LEU A 85 -5.09 -3.92 -14.02
C LEU A 85 -4.23 -4.85 -14.88
N GLU A 86 -3.27 -5.51 -14.26
CA GLU A 86 -2.43 -6.53 -14.89
C GLU A 86 -2.72 -7.88 -14.23
N ALA A 87 -2.81 -8.94 -15.03
CA ALA A 87 -2.95 -10.31 -14.55
C ALA A 87 -2.08 -11.27 -15.36
N TRP A 88 -1.64 -12.35 -14.72
CA TRP A 88 -1.01 -13.46 -15.42
C TRP A 88 -2.03 -14.55 -15.73
N TYR A 89 -2.14 -14.91 -17.00
CA TYR A 89 -2.88 -16.08 -17.45
C TYR A 89 -1.91 -17.25 -17.60
N ILE A 90 -2.13 -18.31 -16.83
CA ILE A 90 -1.31 -19.52 -16.86
C ILE A 90 -2.15 -20.62 -17.52
N PRO A 91 -1.91 -20.97 -18.80
CA PRO A 91 -2.70 -21.97 -19.51
C PRO A 91 -2.42 -23.38 -18.99
N HIS A 92 -3.44 -24.23 -19.04
CA HIS A 92 -3.31 -25.67 -18.77
C HIS A 92 -3.89 -26.47 -19.94
N ALA A 93 -3.13 -27.43 -20.48
CA ALA A 93 -3.47 -28.16 -21.70
C ALA A 93 -4.82 -28.90 -21.63
N GLN A 94 -5.18 -29.39 -20.43
CA GLN A 94 -6.46 -30.07 -20.17
C GLN A 94 -7.31 -29.25 -19.19
N SER A 95 -7.53 -27.97 -19.49
CA SER A 95 -8.33 -27.09 -18.64
C SER A 95 -9.79 -27.58 -18.54
N LYS A 96 -10.33 -27.56 -17.31
CA LYS A 96 -11.75 -27.82 -17.01
C LYS A 96 -12.52 -26.55 -16.62
N GLY A 97 -11.84 -25.41 -16.55
CA GLY A 97 -12.38 -24.15 -16.05
C GLY A 97 -11.29 -23.12 -15.78
N ILE A 98 -11.70 -21.91 -15.39
CA ILE A 98 -10.80 -20.80 -15.07
C ILE A 98 -10.89 -20.51 -13.57
N ILE A 99 -9.74 -20.38 -12.92
CA ILE A 99 -9.63 -19.92 -11.53
C ILE A 99 -9.15 -18.48 -11.56
N LEU A 100 -9.92 -17.57 -10.96
CA LEU A 100 -9.49 -16.19 -10.73
C LEU A 100 -8.93 -16.10 -9.31
N MET A 101 -7.67 -15.70 -9.19
CA MET A 101 -7.03 -15.49 -7.90
C MET A 101 -6.93 -14.00 -7.59
N PHE A 102 -7.41 -13.61 -6.40
CA PHE A 102 -7.26 -12.27 -5.86
C PHE A 102 -6.35 -12.34 -4.64
N HIS A 103 -5.25 -11.60 -4.65
CA HIS A 103 -4.35 -11.56 -3.50
C HIS A 103 -5.00 -10.80 -2.34
N GLY A 104 -4.58 -11.13 -1.12
CA GLY A 104 -4.96 -10.38 0.08
C GLY A 104 -4.34 -8.98 0.10
N TYR A 105 -4.65 -8.22 1.15
CA TYR A 105 -3.95 -6.97 1.43
C TYR A 105 -2.47 -7.23 1.74
N ILE A 106 -1.56 -6.50 1.08
CA ILE A 106 -0.09 -6.56 1.21
C ILE A 106 0.40 -5.27 1.86
#